data_AF-A0A9N8F0D8-F1
#
_entry.id   AF-A0A9N8F0D8-F1
#
_cell.length_a   1.000
_cell.length_b   1.000
_cell.length_c   1.000
_cell.angle_alpha   90.00
_cell.angle_beta   90.00
_cell.angle_gamma   90.00
#
_symmetry.space_group_name_H-M   'P 1'
#
loop_
_entity.id
_entity.type
_entity.pdbx_description
1 polymer ?
#
loop_
_entity_poly.entity_id
_entity_poly.type
_entity_poly.pdbx_seq_one_letter_code
_entity_poly.pdbx_strand_id
1 'polypeptide(L)'
;MAWDELTGEYAKEIEFRFESDVNTMFDPLSLALNKDGNVLAYGLLTCRGTQLHIYIGSHEGLWAPQRAPQINTTGCIESGRPLKNNALAVSGDGSMIAFRVGNKVRVYRWEAEFKFWNSLGDEFAFTHYPVAMSPDGNELAIGSPEDLIGGVTAVYALPEKKKCPRDMSLLRLSLTIDRQTEDITWILANNSTSEVILEQESYPLEYAYATFVEETCVPADDCYVFTFQQEESGHAHPWTVCNLHGWGQGCPGNL
;
A
#
# COMPACT_ATOMS: atom_id res chain seq x y z
N MET A 1 5.16 22.74 16.26
CA MET A 1 5.50 23.23 17.66
C MET A 1 4.95 22.27 18.70
N ALA A 2 5.95 21.67 19.51
CA ALA A 2 5.49 20.76 20.57
C ALA A 2 5.24 21.52 21.88
N TRP A 3 3.99 21.51 22.33
CA TRP A 3 3.57 22.22 23.55
C TRP A 3 3.88 21.34 24.79
N ASP A 4 4.64 21.93 25.67
CA ASP A 4 4.95 21.23 26.94
C ASP A 4 3.91 21.63 28.01
N GLU A 5 3.17 20.65 28.34
CA GLU A 5 2.04 20.98 29.24
C GLU A 5 2.54 21.32 30.65
N LEU A 6 3.75 20.80 30.98
CA LEU A 6 4.26 21.04 32.37
C LEU A 6 4.82 22.45 32.50
N THR A 7 5.37 22.85 31.35
CA THR A 7 6.02 24.18 31.48
C THR A 7 5.14 25.26 30.86
N GLY A 8 4.14 24.86 30.12
CA GLY A 8 3.32 25.85 29.39
C GLY A 8 4.10 26.55 28.27
N GLU A 9 5.22 25.95 27.93
CA GLU A 9 6.04 26.58 26.87
C GLU A 9 6.19 25.61 25.70
N TYR A 10 6.54 26.27 24.51
CA TYR A 10 6.86 25.41 23.36
C TYR A 10 8.26 24.79 23.53
N ALA A 11 8.27 23.48 23.40
CA ALA A 11 9.50 22.72 23.74
C ALA A 11 10.40 22.61 22.50
N LYS A 12 9.74 22.75 21.29
CA LYS A 12 10.60 22.51 20.12
C LYS A 12 9.85 22.96 18.86
N GLU A 13 10.67 23.79 18.04
CA GLU A 13 10.10 24.21 16.74
C GLU A 13 10.97 23.67 15.59
N ILE A 14 10.19 22.99 14.78
CA ILE A 14 10.92 22.55 13.58
C ILE A 14 10.32 23.27 12.36
N GLU A 15 11.32 23.97 11.67
CA GLU A 15 10.85 24.71 10.48
C GLU A 15 11.44 24.09 9.21
N PHE A 16 10.48 23.83 8.35
CA PHE A 16 10.96 23.31 7.05
C PHE A 16 10.78 24.40 5.98
N ARG A 17 11.96 24.68 5.33
CA ARG A 17 11.88 25.74 4.30
C ARG A 17 12.11 25.12 2.92
N PHE A 18 11.15 25.53 2.07
CA PHE A 18 11.32 25.01 0.69
C PHE A 18 11.60 26.18 -0.25
N GLU A 19 12.77 25.99 -0.90
CA GLU A 19 13.08 27.05 -1.87
C GLU A 19 12.69 26.61 -3.28
N SER A 20 11.65 27.33 -3.81
CA SER A 20 11.35 26.94 -5.20
C SER A 20 11.75 28.08 -6.16
N ASP A 21 12.37 27.71 -7.25
CA ASP A 21 12.94 28.61 -8.28
C ASP A 21 11.85 29.06 -9.25
N VAL A 22 10.47 28.91 -8.93
CA VAL A 22 9.52 29.30 -9.99
C VAL A 22 8.17 29.61 -9.33
N ASN A 23 7.49 30.87 -9.46
CA ASN A 23 6.07 31.21 -9.22
C ASN A 23 5.19 29.96 -9.12
N THR A 24 5.78 28.77 -8.69
CA THR A 24 4.94 27.57 -8.54
C THR A 24 4.10 27.63 -7.25
N MET A 25 2.83 27.91 -7.43
CA MET A 25 1.85 27.85 -6.32
C MET A 25 1.90 26.49 -5.62
N PHE A 26 2.39 26.56 -4.33
CA PHE A 26 2.45 25.37 -3.45
C PHE A 26 1.14 25.25 -2.68
N ASP A 27 0.52 24.16 -2.88
CA ASP A 27 -0.61 23.95 -1.94
C ASP A 27 -0.20 22.99 -0.82
N PRO A 28 0.08 23.65 0.40
CA PRO A 28 0.48 22.76 1.49
C PRO A 28 -0.61 21.72 1.81
N LEU A 29 -0.24 20.48 1.97
CA LEU A 29 -1.05 19.33 1.48
C LEU A 29 -1.20 18.30 2.59
N SER A 30 -0.65 18.34 3.80
CA SER A 30 -1.06 17.35 4.82
C SER A 30 0.18 16.80 5.53
N LEU A 31 0.06 16.70 6.77
CA LEU A 31 1.18 16.16 7.58
C LEU A 31 0.68 14.95 8.38
N ALA A 32 1.70 14.04 8.50
CA ALA A 32 1.36 12.88 9.36
C ALA A 32 2.59 12.49 10.20
N LEU A 33 2.25 12.10 11.42
CA LEU A 33 3.31 11.68 12.35
C LEU A 33 3.05 10.24 12.80
N ASN A 34 4.16 9.55 12.92
CA ASN A 34 3.92 8.18 13.43
C ASN A 34 3.82 8.15 14.96
N LYS A 35 3.59 7.01 15.53
CA LYS A 35 3.22 6.83 16.95
C LYS A 35 4.30 7.38 17.88
N ASP A 36 5.52 7.22 17.49
CA ASP A 36 6.61 7.64 18.43
C ASP A 36 7.09 9.05 18.10
N GLY A 37 6.50 9.59 17.05
CA GLY A 37 6.86 10.98 16.71
C GLY A 37 8.21 11.08 16.01
N ASN A 38 8.76 9.94 15.65
CA ASN A 38 10.11 10.06 15.06
C ASN A 38 10.04 10.03 13.53
N VAL A 39 8.88 9.77 13.01
CA VAL A 39 8.71 9.85 11.54
C VAL A 39 7.64 10.91 11.26
N LEU A 40 8.03 11.87 10.43
CA LEU A 40 7.10 12.93 9.98
C LEU A 40 7.04 12.90 8.45
N ALA A 41 5.86 12.66 8.08
CA ALA A 41 5.67 12.74 6.61
C ALA A 41 4.89 14.01 6.24
N TYR A 42 5.42 14.58 5.24
CA TYR A 42 4.66 15.75 4.74
C TYR A 42 4.82 15.83 3.22
N GLY A 43 3.82 16.19 2.61
CA GLY A 43 3.82 16.18 1.14
C GLY A 43 3.55 17.58 0.57
N LEU A 44 4.31 17.78 -0.46
CA LEU A 44 4.09 19.01 -1.22
C LEU A 44 3.67 18.62 -2.65
N LEU A 45 2.64 19.17 -2.98
CA LEU A 45 2.16 18.79 -4.33
C LEU A 45 2.34 19.98 -5.27
N THR A 46 3.22 19.61 -6.33
CA THR A 46 3.24 20.56 -7.47
C THR A 46 2.72 19.88 -8.74
N CYS A 47 1.90 20.60 -9.56
CA CYS A 47 1.33 19.99 -10.78
C CYS A 47 2.44 19.60 -11.77
N ARG A 48 3.67 19.74 -11.41
CA ARG A 48 4.81 19.21 -12.18
C ARG A 48 5.41 17.97 -11.51
N GLY A 49 4.67 17.55 -10.38
CA GLY A 49 5.19 16.40 -9.59
C GLY A 49 4.86 16.56 -8.10
N THR A 50 4.72 15.38 -7.55
CA THR A 50 4.56 15.41 -6.08
C THR A 50 5.93 15.15 -5.43
N GLN A 51 6.22 16.21 -4.57
CA GLN A 51 7.42 15.90 -3.75
C GLN A 51 7.02 15.59 -2.30
N LEU A 52 6.90 14.29 -2.06
CA LEU A 52 6.65 13.89 -0.64
C LEU A 52 8.00 13.73 0.09
N HIS A 53 8.04 14.61 1.07
CA HIS A 53 9.25 14.43 1.93
C HIS A 53 8.88 13.72 3.24
N ILE A 54 9.67 12.72 3.46
CA ILE A 54 9.52 12.03 4.75
C ILE A 54 10.78 12.25 5.60
N TYR A 55 10.50 12.79 6.72
CA TYR A 55 11.65 13.01 7.62
C TYR A 55 11.65 11.98 8.76
N ILE A 56 12.86 11.55 8.87
CA ILE A 56 13.04 10.58 9.96
C ILE A 56 13.94 11.21 11.04
N GLY A 57 13.34 11.22 12.31
CA GLY A 57 14.11 11.85 13.41
C GLY A 57 14.44 10.83 14.51
N SER A 58 15.67 11.02 15.07
CA SER A 58 16.03 10.27 16.30
C SER A 58 15.65 11.06 17.57
N HIS A 59 15.51 10.34 18.65
CA HIS A 59 15.20 10.95 19.97
C HIS A 59 16.16 12.09 20.30
N GLU A 60 17.27 12.14 19.46
CA GLU A 60 18.22 13.24 19.74
C GLU A 60 17.99 14.42 18.80
N GLY A 61 16.87 14.23 17.97
CA GLY A 61 16.36 15.46 17.32
C GLY A 61 16.95 15.66 15.93
N LEU A 62 17.65 14.56 15.42
CA LEU A 62 18.12 14.94 14.07
C LEU A 62 17.19 14.33 13.02
N TRP A 63 16.58 15.21 12.22
CA TRP A 63 15.68 14.76 11.14
C TRP A 63 16.44 14.71 9.82
N ALA A 64 16.40 13.50 9.18
CA ALA A 64 16.96 13.41 7.82
C ALA A 64 15.86 13.06 6.82
N PRO A 65 16.02 13.84 5.71
CA PRO A 65 14.95 13.61 4.72
C PRO A 65 15.10 12.24 4.04
N GLN A 66 13.99 11.55 3.94
CA GLN A 66 13.86 10.37 3.08
C GLN A 66 12.87 10.70 1.95
N ARG A 67 13.38 10.51 0.63
CA ARG A 67 12.51 10.96 -0.47
C ARG A 67 11.52 9.85 -0.87
N ALA A 68 10.34 10.26 -0.97
CA ALA A 68 9.30 9.33 -1.46
C ALA A 68 9.45 9.11 -2.96
N PRO A 69 8.87 7.91 -3.43
CA PRO A 69 8.93 7.68 -4.88
C PRO A 69 8.31 8.85 -5.67
N GLN A 70 8.98 9.08 -6.85
CA GLN A 70 8.45 10.15 -7.73
C GLN A 70 7.16 9.67 -8.42
N ILE A 71 6.20 10.53 -8.31
CA ILE A 71 4.91 10.10 -8.91
C ILE A 71 4.62 11.03 -10.09
N ASN A 72 4.35 10.35 -11.22
CA ASN A 72 3.95 11.14 -12.41
C ASN A 72 2.56 11.77 -12.20
N THR A 73 2.51 13.13 -12.19
CA THR A 73 1.28 13.82 -11.72
C THR A 73 0.55 14.42 -12.93
N THR A 74 0.66 13.78 -14.08
CA THR A 74 -0.02 14.31 -15.28
C THR A 74 -1.54 14.37 -15.05
N GLY A 75 -2.09 14.09 -13.76
CA GLY A 75 -3.55 14.03 -13.47
C GLY A 75 -3.91 14.91 -12.27
N CYS A 76 -3.07 15.92 -11.88
CA CYS A 76 -3.31 16.64 -10.60
C CYS A 76 -4.24 17.83 -10.85
N ILE A 77 -5.04 17.86 -12.06
CA ILE A 77 -6.03 18.94 -12.25
C ILE A 77 -7.40 18.29 -12.52
N GLU A 78 -8.35 18.49 -11.59
CA GLU A 78 -9.77 18.24 -11.95
C GLU A 78 -10.46 19.56 -12.33
N SER A 79 -10.81 19.66 -13.67
CA SER A 79 -11.59 20.84 -14.11
C SER A 79 -10.78 22.12 -13.99
N GLY A 80 -9.43 22.06 -14.13
CA GLY A 80 -8.68 23.34 -14.20
C GLY A 80 -8.24 23.84 -12.81
N ARG A 81 -8.53 22.97 -11.65
CA ARG A 81 -8.11 23.43 -10.31
C ARG A 81 -7.24 22.35 -9.65
N PRO A 82 -6.02 22.82 -9.04
CA PRO A 82 -5.21 21.87 -8.27
C PRO A 82 -6.03 21.20 -7.16
N LEU A 83 -6.00 19.84 -7.21
CA LEU A 83 -6.80 19.09 -6.21
C LEU A 83 -6.44 19.52 -4.79
N LYS A 84 -7.36 20.38 -4.19
CA LYS A 84 -7.32 20.83 -2.78
C LYS A 84 -7.69 19.68 -1.85
N ASN A 85 -6.55 19.01 -1.17
CA ASN A 85 -6.93 18.13 -0.03
C ASN A 85 -6.19 16.79 -0.14
N ASN A 86 -4.92 16.93 0.11
CA ASN A 86 -4.12 15.68 0.08
C ASN A 86 -4.12 15.01 1.46
N ALA A 87 -4.62 13.82 1.47
CA ALA A 87 -4.65 12.99 2.69
C ALA A 87 -3.39 12.11 2.76
N LEU A 88 -2.80 12.21 3.87
CA LEU A 88 -1.56 11.43 4.10
C LEU A 88 -1.69 10.65 5.42
N ALA A 89 -1.28 9.47 5.32
CA ALA A 89 -1.28 8.67 6.56
C ALA A 89 0.04 7.88 6.68
N VAL A 90 0.42 7.74 7.99
CA VAL A 90 1.66 6.97 8.24
C VAL A 90 1.35 5.88 9.27
N SER A 91 1.98 4.67 9.02
CA SER A 91 1.80 3.59 10.01
C SER A 91 2.55 3.90 11.31
N GLY A 92 2.19 3.13 12.41
CA GLY A 92 2.77 3.35 13.76
C GLY A 92 4.30 3.28 13.76
N ASP A 93 4.78 2.36 12.93
CA ASP A 93 6.26 2.21 12.96
C ASP A 93 6.92 3.09 11.88
N GLY A 94 6.08 3.74 11.11
CA GLY A 94 6.62 4.75 10.16
C GLY A 94 7.09 4.10 8.85
N SER A 95 6.86 2.79 8.73
CA SER A 95 7.45 2.12 7.56
C SER A 95 6.46 2.13 6.38
N MET A 96 5.26 2.64 6.64
CA MET A 96 4.28 2.67 5.54
C MET A 96 3.67 4.07 5.44
N ILE A 97 3.36 4.33 4.18
CA ILE A 97 2.67 5.62 3.98
C ILE A 97 1.58 5.43 2.94
N ALA A 98 0.58 6.20 3.13
CA ALA A 98 -0.49 6.25 2.11
C ALA A 98 -0.85 7.71 1.83
N PHE A 99 -0.95 7.89 0.60
CA PHE A 99 -1.35 9.27 0.32
C PHE A 99 -2.13 9.33 -0.98
N ARG A 100 -2.78 10.40 -1.09
CA ARG A 100 -3.63 10.59 -2.29
C ARG A 100 -2.93 11.55 -3.26
N VAL A 101 -3.08 11.10 -4.53
CA VAL A 101 -2.70 11.99 -5.63
C VAL A 101 -3.81 11.96 -6.69
N GLY A 102 -4.38 13.16 -6.98
CA GLY A 102 -5.58 13.11 -7.87
C GLY A 102 -6.72 12.32 -7.25
N ASN A 103 -7.19 11.33 -8.05
CA ASN A 103 -8.30 10.49 -7.54
C ASN A 103 -7.81 9.09 -7.16
N LYS A 104 -6.55 9.12 -6.86
CA LYS A 104 -6.00 7.77 -6.55
C LYS A 104 -5.30 7.82 -5.19
N VAL A 105 -5.44 6.66 -4.55
CA VAL A 105 -4.66 6.49 -3.29
C VAL A 105 -3.57 5.43 -3.54
N ARG A 106 -2.41 5.90 -3.07
CA ARG A 106 -1.26 4.97 -3.20
C ARG A 106 -0.69 4.61 -1.82
N VAL A 107 -0.18 3.43 -1.83
CA VAL A 107 0.41 2.98 -0.56
C VAL A 107 1.83 2.47 -0.85
N TYR A 108 2.71 2.96 0.03
CA TYR A 108 4.10 2.52 -0.12
C TYR A 108 4.63 1.98 1.21
N ARG A 109 5.58 1.16 0.93
CA ARG A 109 6.30 0.64 2.10
C ARG A 109 7.81 0.88 1.94
N TRP A 110 8.36 1.31 3.10
CA TRP A 110 9.81 1.53 3.08
C TRP A 110 10.57 0.21 3.25
N GLU A 111 11.48 -0.05 2.26
CA GLU A 111 12.37 -1.24 2.36
C GLU A 111 13.76 -0.82 2.86
N ALA A 112 13.89 -1.06 4.25
CA ALA A 112 15.09 -0.52 4.93
C ALA A 112 16.37 -1.11 4.32
N GLU A 113 16.22 -2.34 3.89
CA GLU A 113 17.43 -3.00 3.35
C GLU A 113 17.90 -2.35 2.05
N PHE A 114 16.92 -1.84 1.32
CA PHE A 114 17.33 -1.33 -0.01
C PHE A 114 17.15 0.18 -0.09
N LYS A 115 16.76 0.70 1.05
CA LYS A 115 16.59 2.17 1.18
C LYS A 115 15.74 2.73 0.05
N PHE A 116 14.63 2.05 -0.25
CA PHE A 116 13.70 2.62 -1.24
C PHE A 116 12.25 2.26 -0.85
N TRP A 117 11.32 3.06 -1.45
CA TRP A 117 9.88 2.83 -1.19
C TRP A 117 9.31 1.90 -2.27
N ASN A 118 8.63 0.91 -1.71
CA ASN A 118 8.02 -0.07 -2.62
C ASN A 118 6.49 0.12 -2.64
N SER A 119 5.96 0.22 -3.92
CA SER A 119 4.48 0.36 -4.00
C SER A 119 3.79 -0.94 -3.60
N LEU A 120 2.76 -0.70 -2.77
CA LEU A 120 2.06 -1.92 -2.32
C LEU A 120 0.77 -2.08 -3.13
N GLY A 121 0.88 -2.90 -4.21
CA GLY A 121 -0.32 -3.21 -5.01
C GLY A 121 -0.68 -2.07 -5.96
N ASP A 122 -1.93 -2.29 -6.55
CA ASP A 122 -2.42 -1.26 -7.50
C ASP A 122 -3.03 -0.08 -6.74
N GLU A 123 -3.16 1.01 -7.50
CA GLU A 123 -3.74 2.21 -6.88
C GLU A 123 -5.25 2.02 -6.67
N PHE A 124 -5.71 2.76 -5.58
CA PHE A 124 -7.16 2.71 -5.32
C PHE A 124 -7.85 3.92 -6.00
N ALA A 125 -8.85 3.59 -6.89
CA ALA A 125 -9.52 4.71 -7.60
C ALA A 125 -10.74 5.19 -6.80
N PHE A 126 -10.54 6.47 -6.17
CA PHE A 126 -11.67 7.05 -5.44
C PHE A 126 -11.78 8.55 -5.78
N THR A 127 -13.00 9.10 -5.70
CA THR A 127 -13.38 10.42 -6.26
C THR A 127 -13.38 11.48 -5.15
N HIS A 128 -12.68 10.96 -3.68
CA HIS A 128 -12.58 12.09 -2.72
C HIS A 128 -12.43 11.53 -1.30
N TYR A 129 -10.90 11.55 -0.81
CA TYR A 129 -11.19 11.43 0.64
C TYR A 129 -9.89 11.21 1.41
N PRO A 130 -10.03 11.55 2.84
CA PRO A 130 -9.08 11.31 3.93
C PRO A 130 -8.63 9.84 3.99
N VAL A 131 -7.49 9.70 4.18
CA VAL A 131 -6.94 8.34 4.34
C VAL A 131 -6.48 8.19 5.79
N ALA A 132 -6.81 6.96 6.32
CA ALA A 132 -6.26 6.63 7.66
C ALA A 132 -5.67 5.21 7.64
N MET A 133 -4.60 5.19 8.35
CA MET A 133 -3.91 3.87 8.39
C MET A 133 -3.83 3.40 9.84
N SER A 134 -4.08 2.06 9.96
CA SER A 134 -3.91 1.50 11.31
C SER A 134 -2.43 1.51 11.74
N PRO A 135 -2.20 1.58 13.09
CA PRO A 135 -0.83 1.67 13.61
C PRO A 135 0.04 0.47 13.16
N ASP A 136 -0.65 -0.70 13.06
CA ASP A 136 0.18 -1.86 12.64
C ASP A 136 0.37 -1.89 11.12
N GLY A 137 -0.27 -0.98 10.43
CA GLY A 137 -0.04 -0.83 8.97
C GLY A 137 -0.78 -1.92 8.18
N ASN A 138 -1.73 -2.61 8.82
CA ASN A 138 -2.34 -3.75 8.09
C ASN A 138 -3.72 -3.36 7.56
N GLU A 139 -4.12 -2.16 7.90
CA GLU A 139 -5.45 -1.76 7.40
C GLU A 139 -5.39 -0.30 6.94
N LEU A 140 -6.21 -0.14 5.90
CA LEU A 140 -6.29 1.23 5.36
C LEU A 140 -7.76 1.59 5.12
N ALA A 141 -8.08 2.73 5.76
CA ALA A 141 -9.46 3.21 5.51
C ALA A 141 -9.45 4.41 4.56
N ILE A 142 -10.34 4.29 3.56
CA ILE A 142 -10.45 5.40 2.61
C ILE A 142 -11.91 5.85 2.57
N GLY A 143 -12.01 7.16 2.84
CA GLY A 143 -13.39 7.70 2.84
C GLY A 143 -13.73 8.41 1.52
N SER A 144 -15.12 8.30 1.18
CA SER A 144 -15.63 8.97 -0.01
C SER A 144 -16.97 9.65 0.31
N PRO A 145 -16.88 10.79 0.93
CA PRO A 145 -18.10 11.42 1.45
C PRO A 145 -19.05 11.86 0.32
N GLU A 146 -18.54 11.88 -0.96
CA GLU A 146 -19.42 12.43 -2.00
C GLU A 146 -19.88 11.34 -2.97
N ASP A 147 -19.73 10.06 -2.52
CA ASP A 147 -20.23 8.98 -3.40
C ASP A 147 -21.67 8.64 -2.98
N LEU A 148 -22.85 8.96 -3.88
CA LEU A 148 -24.24 8.49 -3.92
C LEU A 148 -24.88 8.54 -2.52
N ILE A 149 -25.49 9.69 -2.05
CA ILE A 149 -26.55 10.01 -1.07
C ILE A 149 -26.06 9.67 0.34
N GLY A 150 -24.55 9.93 0.70
CA GLY A 150 -24.29 9.76 2.16
C GLY A 150 -22.87 9.25 2.41
N GLY A 151 -21.90 9.21 1.38
CA GLY A 151 -20.45 8.96 1.63
C GLY A 151 -20.18 7.47 1.90
N VAL A 152 -19.17 6.88 1.30
CA VAL A 152 -18.73 5.51 1.60
C VAL A 152 -17.32 5.54 2.21
N THR A 153 -17.20 4.64 3.28
CA THR A 153 -15.84 4.36 3.79
C THR A 153 -15.52 2.87 3.58
N ALA A 154 -14.40 2.81 2.90
CA ALA A 154 -13.96 1.41 2.74
C ALA A 154 -12.67 1.16 3.54
N VAL A 155 -12.64 -0.06 4.11
CA VAL A 155 -11.43 -0.47 4.86
C VAL A 155 -10.79 -1.65 4.13
N TYR A 156 -9.47 -1.40 3.91
CA TYR A 156 -8.73 -2.45 3.18
C TYR A 156 -7.67 -3.11 4.07
N ALA A 157 -7.54 -4.38 3.77
CA ALA A 157 -6.40 -5.07 4.41
C ALA A 157 -5.12 -4.90 3.55
N LEU A 158 -4.04 -4.50 4.28
CA LEU A 158 -2.74 -4.33 3.57
C LEU A 158 -1.82 -5.50 3.90
N PRO A 159 -1.06 -5.83 2.99
CA PRO A 159 -0.21 -7.01 3.24
C PRO A 159 0.77 -6.77 4.40
N GLU A 160 0.72 -7.68 5.45
CA GLU A 160 1.74 -7.60 6.52
C GLU A 160 3.15 -7.84 5.94
N LYS A 161 4.16 -7.05 6.56
CA LYS A 161 5.56 -7.38 6.20
C LYS A 161 5.90 -8.80 6.66
N LYS A 162 5.59 -9.69 5.85
CA LYS A 162 5.98 -11.07 6.24
C LYS A 162 7.44 -11.32 5.86
N LYS A 163 8.25 -11.48 7.03
CA LYS A 163 9.68 -11.79 6.78
C LYS A 163 9.87 -13.31 6.66
N CYS A 164 10.41 -13.62 5.51
CA CYS A 164 10.63 -15.07 5.33
C CYS A 164 12.06 -15.43 5.79
N PRO A 165 12.15 -16.59 6.43
CA PRO A 165 13.49 -17.09 6.78
C PRO A 165 14.42 -17.13 5.55
N ARG A 166 15.82 -17.28 5.93
CA ARG A 166 16.87 -17.35 4.88
C ARG A 166 16.61 -18.50 3.90
N ASP A 167 16.44 -18.19 2.48
CA ASP A 167 16.27 -19.14 1.36
C ASP A 167 14.78 -19.32 1.01
N MET A 168 13.98 -18.49 1.64
CA MET A 168 12.55 -18.51 1.27
C MET A 168 12.15 -17.15 0.67
N SER A 169 11.25 -17.25 -0.18
CA SER A 169 10.74 -16.00 -0.76
C SER A 169 9.25 -15.82 -0.45
N LEU A 170 8.97 -14.51 -0.22
CA LEU A 170 7.56 -14.24 0.07
C LEU A 170 6.72 -14.38 -1.21
N LEU A 171 5.75 -15.30 -1.18
CA LEU A 171 4.75 -15.43 -2.25
C LEU A 171 3.44 -14.75 -1.83
N ARG A 172 2.98 -13.78 -2.74
CA ARG A 172 1.72 -13.05 -2.42
C ARG A 172 0.65 -13.42 -3.45
N LEU A 173 -0.50 -13.81 -2.87
CA LEU A 173 -1.66 -14.10 -3.73
C LEU A 173 -2.77 -13.10 -3.43
N SER A 174 -3.18 -12.36 -4.54
CA SER A 174 -4.28 -11.38 -4.39
C SER A 174 -5.44 -11.78 -5.32
N LEU A 175 -6.59 -11.95 -4.61
CA LEU A 175 -7.75 -12.41 -5.39
C LEU A 175 -8.93 -11.47 -5.16
N THR A 176 -9.46 -10.96 -6.25
CA THR A 176 -10.72 -10.16 -6.16
C THR A 176 -11.90 -11.00 -6.67
N ILE A 177 -12.85 -11.01 -5.71
CA ILE A 177 -13.93 -11.97 -6.05
C ILE A 177 -15.21 -11.18 -6.30
N ASP A 178 -16.11 -11.81 -7.19
CA ASP A 178 -17.40 -11.13 -7.50
C ASP A 178 -18.48 -11.51 -6.49
N ARG A 179 -19.78 -11.35 -6.88
CA ARG A 179 -20.88 -11.47 -5.89
C ARG A 179 -21.19 -12.95 -5.60
N GLN A 180 -20.53 -13.80 -6.41
CA GLN A 180 -20.82 -15.22 -6.12
C GLN A 180 -19.67 -15.88 -5.35
N THR A 181 -19.55 -15.50 -4.14
CA THR A 181 -18.32 -15.84 -3.37
C THR A 181 -18.36 -17.31 -2.93
N GLU A 182 -19.54 -17.92 -2.93
CA GLU A 182 -19.64 -19.31 -2.43
C GLU A 182 -19.18 -20.31 -3.51
N ASP A 183 -18.90 -19.75 -4.67
CA ASP A 183 -18.57 -20.71 -5.76
C ASP A 183 -17.07 -20.64 -6.09
N ILE A 184 -16.44 -19.92 -5.21
CA ILE A 184 -15.02 -19.76 -5.59
C ILE A 184 -14.18 -20.63 -4.64
N THR A 185 -13.39 -21.54 -5.32
CA THR A 185 -12.36 -22.27 -4.54
C THR A 185 -11.00 -22.17 -5.23
N TRP A 186 -10.00 -22.20 -4.33
CA TRP A 186 -8.67 -22.19 -4.97
C TRP A 186 -7.67 -22.93 -4.08
N ILE A 187 -6.59 -23.42 -4.88
CA ILE A 187 -5.52 -24.12 -4.16
C ILE A 187 -4.16 -23.64 -4.70
N LEU A 188 -3.32 -23.44 -3.76
CA LEU A 188 -1.90 -23.22 -4.12
C LEU A 188 -1.05 -24.41 -3.65
N ALA A 189 -0.39 -25.04 -4.62
CA ALA A 189 0.37 -26.25 -4.23
C ALA A 189 1.76 -26.21 -4.88
N ASN A 190 2.67 -26.87 -4.14
CA ASN A 190 3.99 -27.07 -4.75
C ASN A 190 3.92 -28.04 -5.95
N ASN A 191 4.49 -27.55 -7.03
CA ASN A 191 4.36 -28.34 -8.28
C ASN A 191 5.12 -29.66 -8.21
N SER A 192 6.26 -29.65 -7.49
CA SER A 192 7.09 -30.87 -7.51
C SER A 192 6.58 -31.89 -6.48
N THR A 193 6.05 -31.32 -5.39
CA THR A 193 5.73 -32.29 -4.31
C THR A 193 4.21 -32.48 -4.24
N SER A 194 3.49 -31.64 -4.88
CA SER A 194 2.01 -31.63 -4.80
C SER A 194 1.53 -31.29 -3.39
N GLU A 195 2.43 -30.82 -2.55
CA GLU A 195 2.01 -30.38 -1.21
C GLU A 195 1.17 -29.10 -1.31
N VAL A 196 -0.03 -29.12 -0.53
CA VAL A 196 -0.89 -27.92 -0.53
C VAL A 196 -0.35 -26.91 0.50
N ILE A 197 -0.09 -25.74 -0.11
CA ILE A 197 0.50 -24.69 0.76
C ILE A 197 -0.64 -23.84 1.32
N LEU A 198 -1.54 -23.36 0.45
CA LEU A 198 -2.72 -22.59 0.86
C LEU A 198 -3.97 -23.13 0.14
N GLU A 199 -5.10 -22.99 0.94
CA GLU A 199 -6.33 -23.39 0.22
C GLU A 199 -7.54 -22.66 0.83
N GLN A 200 -8.45 -22.42 -0.12
CA GLN A 200 -9.73 -21.83 0.34
C GLN A 200 -10.88 -22.54 -0.38
N GLU A 201 -11.89 -22.87 0.51
CA GLU A 201 -12.96 -23.71 -0.06
C GLU A 201 -14.17 -22.84 -0.46
N SER A 202 -14.41 -21.74 0.37
CA SER A 202 -15.49 -20.82 0.02
C SER A 202 -15.42 -19.56 0.88
N TYR A 203 -16.12 -18.55 0.29
CA TYR A 203 -16.19 -17.30 1.09
C TYR A 203 -17.66 -16.99 1.41
N PRO A 204 -17.86 -16.46 2.74
CA PRO A 204 -19.23 -16.04 3.04
C PRO A 204 -19.70 -14.89 2.13
N LEU A 205 -21.03 -14.81 1.93
CA LEU A 205 -21.63 -13.81 1.01
C LEU A 205 -21.26 -12.39 1.44
N GLU A 206 -20.97 -12.26 2.70
CA GLU A 206 -20.66 -10.88 3.15
C GLU A 206 -19.35 -10.38 2.56
N TYR A 207 -18.69 -11.18 1.87
CA TYR A 207 -17.38 -10.75 1.35
C TYR A 207 -17.50 -10.49 -0.15
N ALA A 208 -18.71 -10.21 -0.57
CA ALA A 208 -18.90 -9.91 -2.01
C ALA A 208 -18.12 -8.65 -2.39
N TYR A 209 -17.24 -8.81 -3.51
CA TYR A 209 -16.44 -7.72 -4.11
C TYR A 209 -15.22 -7.40 -3.26
N ALA A 210 -15.02 -8.35 -2.37
CA ALA A 210 -13.82 -8.07 -1.54
C ALA A 210 -12.56 -8.59 -2.24
N THR A 211 -11.45 -7.92 -1.90
CA THR A 211 -10.12 -8.42 -2.31
C THR A 211 -9.43 -9.07 -1.11
N PHE A 212 -8.96 -10.38 -1.47
CA PHE A 212 -8.23 -11.09 -0.40
C PHE A 212 -6.74 -11.20 -0.74
N VAL A 213 -6.06 -10.98 0.29
CA VAL A 213 -4.60 -11.09 0.08
C VAL A 213 -4.06 -12.13 1.06
N GLU A 214 -3.39 -13.21 0.35
CA GLU A 214 -2.67 -14.18 1.21
C GLU A 214 -1.16 -14.17 0.92
N GLU A 215 -0.39 -14.25 1.96
CA GLU A 215 1.08 -14.27 1.79
C GLU A 215 1.68 -15.43 2.58
N THR A 216 2.58 -16.12 1.95
CA THR A 216 3.28 -17.21 2.66
C THR A 216 4.71 -17.32 2.16
N CYS A 217 5.59 -17.82 3.07
CA CYS A 217 7.00 -18.01 2.66
C CYS A 217 7.16 -19.38 1.99
N VAL A 218 7.71 -19.21 0.73
CA VAL A 218 7.96 -20.48 0.00
C VAL A 218 9.42 -20.53 -0.45
N PRO A 219 9.91 -21.74 -0.55
CA PRO A 219 11.29 -21.84 -1.05
C PRO A 219 11.47 -21.10 -2.38
N ALA A 220 12.57 -20.31 -2.50
CA ALA A 220 12.80 -19.37 -3.62
C ALA A 220 13.07 -20.15 -4.91
N ASP A 221 13.42 -21.41 -4.81
CA ASP A 221 13.84 -22.11 -6.05
C ASP A 221 12.82 -23.21 -6.39
N ASP A 222 11.54 -22.98 -5.99
CA ASP A 222 10.54 -24.02 -6.31
C ASP A 222 9.44 -23.41 -7.18
N CYS A 223 8.55 -24.35 -7.78
CA CYS A 223 7.41 -23.90 -8.61
C CYS A 223 6.09 -24.23 -7.90
N TYR A 224 5.22 -23.27 -8.26
CA TYR A 224 3.93 -23.46 -7.56
C TYR A 224 2.79 -23.34 -8.56
N VAL A 225 1.72 -24.18 -8.26
CA VAL A 225 0.56 -24.16 -9.16
C VAL A 225 -0.65 -23.61 -8.39
N PHE A 226 -1.15 -22.56 -8.98
CA PHE A 226 -2.39 -21.98 -8.43
C PHE A 226 -3.60 -22.44 -9.25
N THR A 227 -4.54 -23.11 -8.56
CA THR A 227 -5.72 -23.62 -9.27
C THR A 227 -6.97 -22.90 -8.74
N PHE A 228 -7.67 -22.40 -9.68
CA PHE A 228 -8.88 -21.62 -9.35
C PHE A 228 -10.10 -22.29 -10.00
N GLN A 229 -11.15 -22.45 -9.13
CA GLN A 229 -12.35 -23.12 -9.67
C GLN A 229 -13.59 -22.29 -9.30
N GLN A 230 -14.36 -22.15 -10.37
CA GLN A 230 -15.67 -21.51 -10.15
C GLN A 230 -16.79 -22.49 -10.53
N GLU A 231 -17.61 -22.94 -9.59
CA GLU A 231 -18.62 -24.01 -9.73
C GLU A 231 -19.48 -23.80 -10.99
N GLU A 232 -19.73 -22.56 -11.51
CA GLU A 232 -20.68 -22.42 -12.64
C GLU A 232 -19.99 -22.72 -13.98
N SER A 233 -18.68 -22.86 -13.92
CA SER A 233 -17.99 -23.09 -15.21
C SER A 233 -17.51 -24.54 -15.32
N GLY A 234 -17.74 -25.42 -14.29
CA GLY A 234 -17.29 -26.83 -14.32
C GLY A 234 -15.83 -26.97 -14.78
N HIS A 235 -15.07 -25.79 -15.06
CA HIS A 235 -13.69 -25.96 -15.56
C HIS A 235 -12.70 -25.30 -14.60
N ALA A 236 -11.63 -26.12 -14.20
CA ALA A 236 -10.51 -25.60 -13.39
C ALA A 236 -9.46 -24.95 -14.29
N HIS A 237 -9.19 -23.77 -13.98
CA HIS A 237 -8.12 -23.11 -14.76
C HIS A 237 -6.81 -23.04 -13.95
N PRO A 238 -5.84 -23.89 -14.31
CA PRO A 238 -4.60 -23.85 -13.50
C PRO A 238 -3.61 -22.81 -14.05
N TRP A 239 -3.14 -22.02 -13.15
CA TRP A 239 -2.00 -21.14 -13.50
C TRP A 239 -0.74 -21.59 -12.76
N THR A 240 0.37 -21.65 -13.55
CA THR A 240 1.65 -22.04 -12.91
C THR A 240 2.55 -20.80 -12.77
N VAL A 241 2.96 -20.66 -11.46
CA VAL A 241 3.91 -19.56 -11.23
C VAL A 241 5.23 -20.14 -10.67
N CYS A 242 6.35 -19.79 -11.37
CA CYS A 242 7.67 -20.25 -10.86
C CYS A 242 8.48 -19.05 -10.40
N ASN A 243 8.98 -19.21 -9.18
CA ASN A 243 9.85 -18.13 -8.64
C ASN A 243 11.29 -18.27 -9.15
N LEU A 244 11.45 -17.98 -10.53
CA LEU A 244 12.84 -18.15 -11.04
C LEU A 244 13.60 -16.83 -10.91
N HIS A 245 14.48 -16.68 -9.97
CA HIS A 245 15.50 -15.61 -9.97
C HIS A 245 15.91 -15.22 -11.40
N GLY A 246 14.86 -14.60 -12.27
CA GLY A 246 15.32 -13.98 -13.54
C GLY A 246 14.23 -14.05 -14.61
N TRP A 247 13.31 -13.00 -14.67
CA TRP A 247 12.37 -12.68 -15.76
C TRP A 247 12.71 -13.44 -17.06
N GLY A 248 12.09 -14.71 -17.29
CA GLY A 248 11.95 -15.15 -18.70
C GLY A 248 12.37 -16.61 -18.87
N GLN A 249 12.35 -17.48 -17.84
CA GLN A 249 12.54 -18.89 -18.29
C GLN A 249 11.39 -19.75 -17.77
N GLY A 250 10.26 -19.75 -18.54
CA GLY A 250 9.22 -20.81 -18.55
C GLY A 250 9.66 -22.06 -17.80
N CYS A 251 8.89 -22.33 -16.67
CA CYS A 251 8.94 -23.60 -15.91
C CYS A 251 9.25 -24.78 -16.85
N PRO A 252 10.51 -25.35 -16.74
CA PRO A 252 10.72 -26.57 -17.55
C PRO A 252 9.83 -27.73 -17.08
N GLY A 253 8.58 -27.76 -17.79
CA GLY A 253 7.95 -29.11 -17.83
C GLY A 253 6.48 -29.03 -17.42
N ASN A 254 5.51 -28.92 -18.38
CA ASN A 254 4.54 -29.94 -18.86
C ASN A 254 3.33 -29.25 -19.49
N LEU A 255 3.33 -28.95 -20.88
CA LEU A 255 2.23 -29.58 -21.66
C LEU A 255 2.74 -30.86 -22.34
#